data_AF-G0NVM6-F1
#
_entry.id   AF-G0NVM6-F1
#
_cell.length_a   1.000
_cell.length_b   1.000
_cell.length_c   1.000
_cell.angle_alpha   90.00
_cell.angle_beta   90.00
_cell.angle_gamma   90.00
#
_symmetry.space_group_name_H-M   'P 1'
#
loop_
_entity.id
_entity.type
_entity.pdbx_description
1 polymer ?
#
loop_
_entity_poly.entity_id
_entity_poly.type
_entity_poly.pdbx_seq_one_letter_code
_entity_poly.pdbx_strand_id
1 'polypeptide(L)'
;MLIFCLLSLFFTVSNGQNYQKLVLVYGEPTVGNGYSTHEISWEQCYSMCYWDENCSFSYYYSSQCSLYQYGNYSIKQLTSSDEKLIAVKRNLTTCPSKTVQIVGTDSYGDNDTVYINRITSDGTFWNITYSSTFQCDNETKLFQRGNYWVCVGVRLIDYCANYTVAGVNLCSSDGWMSMTGPYSRDELNYFLANRGTLGWRTPTLWVDGMGGQFMDVTQNKDTNYPKCGGYSRNDCAYIGYNGYNCVAQGFCYWTSDNTYCWRGATCLRGYVDVS
;
A
#
# COMPACT_ATOMS: atom_id res chain seq x y z
N MET A 1 51.32 16.88 6.77
CA MET A 1 50.54 16.38 5.62
C MET A 1 49.29 15.71 6.20
N LEU A 2 48.20 16.48 6.35
CA LEU A 2 46.92 15.98 6.85
C LEU A 2 46.18 15.29 5.71
N ILE A 3 45.86 14.01 5.87
CA ILE A 3 44.95 13.29 4.99
C ILE A 3 43.54 13.48 5.56
N PHE A 4 42.77 14.35 4.93
CA PHE A 4 41.32 14.43 5.10
C PHE A 4 40.71 13.23 4.37
N CYS A 5 40.38 12.15 5.09
CA CYS A 5 39.45 11.14 4.58
C CYS A 5 38.03 11.71 4.67
N LEU A 6 37.61 12.41 3.61
CA LEU A 6 36.20 12.62 3.29
C LEU A 6 35.60 11.26 2.98
N LEU A 7 35.12 10.57 4.01
CA LEU A 7 34.24 9.42 3.86
C LEU A 7 32.85 9.98 3.50
N SER A 8 32.66 10.29 2.23
CA SER A 8 31.32 10.52 1.68
C SER A 8 30.57 9.20 1.73
N LEU A 9 29.84 8.97 2.83
CA LEU A 9 28.78 7.98 2.89
C LEU A 9 27.77 8.32 1.80
N PHE A 10 27.78 7.53 0.75
CA PHE A 10 26.72 7.51 -0.25
C PHE A 10 25.44 7.05 0.47
N PHE A 11 24.61 7.98 0.91
CA PHE A 11 23.22 7.67 1.17
C PHE A 11 22.59 7.33 -0.19
N THR A 12 22.40 6.04 -0.44
CA THR A 12 21.47 5.59 -1.47
C THR A 12 20.09 6.09 -1.06
N VAL A 13 19.67 7.20 -1.65
CA VAL A 13 18.29 7.68 -1.54
C VAL A 13 17.42 6.62 -2.22
N SER A 14 16.79 5.76 -1.40
CA SER A 14 15.72 4.91 -1.91
C SER A 14 14.59 5.84 -2.33
N ASN A 15 14.08 5.66 -3.54
CA ASN A 15 12.95 6.39 -4.11
C ASN A 15 11.63 5.95 -3.44
N GLY A 16 11.54 6.05 -2.11
CA GLY A 16 10.29 6.00 -1.36
C GLY A 16 9.91 7.42 -1.00
N GLN A 17 8.72 7.89 -1.37
CA GLN A 17 8.26 9.22 -0.97
C GLN A 17 8.18 9.29 0.57
N ASN A 18 9.21 9.85 1.20
CA ASN A 18 9.31 9.97 2.66
C ASN A 18 8.40 11.10 3.16
N TYR A 19 7.09 10.82 3.21
CA TYR A 19 6.08 11.70 3.81
C TYR A 19 6.03 11.57 5.34
N GLN A 20 7.02 10.93 5.96
CA GLN A 20 7.09 10.84 7.42
C GLN A 20 7.35 12.21 8.03
N LYS A 21 6.51 12.59 9.00
CA LYS A 21 6.59 13.85 9.74
C LYS A 21 6.37 13.58 11.21
N LEU A 22 6.99 14.39 12.05
CA LEU A 22 6.77 14.37 13.49
C LEU A 22 5.78 15.45 13.88
N VAL A 23 4.72 15.04 14.57
CA VAL A 23 3.73 15.96 15.15
C VAL A 23 4.02 16.10 16.63
N LEU A 24 4.35 17.32 17.04
CA LEU A 24 4.71 17.63 18.44
C LEU A 24 3.46 18.00 19.24
N VAL A 25 3.26 17.33 20.36
CA VAL A 25 2.13 17.55 21.27
C VAL A 25 2.57 17.46 22.73
N TYR A 26 1.72 17.94 23.63
CA TYR A 26 1.89 17.72 25.07
C TYR A 26 1.09 16.50 25.49
N GLY A 27 1.73 15.55 26.15
CA GLY A 27 1.08 14.33 26.59
C GLY A 27 1.98 13.43 27.40
N GLU A 28 1.36 12.41 27.98
CA GLU A 28 2.06 11.42 28.80
C GLU A 28 1.58 10.01 28.43
N PRO A 29 2.46 9.13 27.94
CA PRO A 29 2.09 7.75 27.65
C PRO A 29 1.71 7.03 28.95
N THR A 30 0.60 6.29 28.94
CA THR A 30 0.34 5.29 29.97
C THR A 30 1.40 4.21 29.85
N VAL A 31 2.00 3.79 30.97
CA VAL A 31 3.10 2.82 31.01
C VAL A 31 2.84 1.66 30.03
N GLY A 32 3.66 1.58 28.99
CA GLY A 32 3.63 0.51 27.99
C GLY A 32 4.96 -0.22 27.97
N ASN A 33 4.98 -1.45 27.46
CA ASN A 33 6.21 -2.20 27.22
C ASN A 33 6.84 -1.75 25.88
N GLY A 34 8.14 -2.04 25.69
CA GLY A 34 8.81 -1.85 24.39
C GLY A 34 9.29 -0.42 24.12
N TYR A 35 9.87 0.25 25.13
CA TYR A 35 10.55 1.53 24.95
C TYR A 35 12.02 1.46 25.38
N SER A 36 12.86 2.31 24.79
CA SER A 36 14.24 2.53 25.22
C SER A 36 14.39 3.93 25.83
N THR A 37 15.28 4.09 26.80
CA THR A 37 15.52 5.37 27.48
C THR A 37 16.91 5.92 27.21
N HIS A 38 17.02 7.23 27.07
CA HIS A 38 18.25 7.95 26.77
C HIS A 38 18.32 9.28 27.53
N GLU A 39 19.51 9.69 27.96
CA GLU A 39 19.77 11.01 28.55
C GLU A 39 20.33 11.95 27.47
N ILE A 40 19.44 12.54 26.68
CA ILE A 40 19.76 13.35 25.49
C ILE A 40 18.83 14.55 25.42
N SER A 41 19.15 15.54 24.58
CA SER A 41 18.27 16.71 24.41
C SER A 41 16.95 16.34 23.74
N TRP A 42 15.94 17.21 23.88
CA TRP A 42 14.65 17.03 23.21
C TRP A 42 14.81 16.92 21.68
N GLU A 43 15.67 17.76 21.10
CA GLU A 43 15.98 17.77 19.67
C GLU A 43 16.59 16.45 19.20
N GLN A 44 17.49 15.89 20.01
CA GLN A 44 18.07 14.58 19.74
C GLN A 44 17.04 13.46 19.89
N CYS A 45 16.15 13.57 20.87
CA CYS A 45 15.12 12.58 21.17
C CYS A 45 14.18 12.33 19.98
N TYR A 46 13.49 13.37 19.50
CA TYR A 46 12.58 13.19 18.37
C TYR A 46 13.34 12.91 17.07
N SER A 47 14.57 13.43 16.91
CA SER A 47 15.39 13.14 15.73
C SER A 47 15.79 11.67 15.67
N MET A 48 16.17 11.07 16.81
CA MET A 48 16.44 9.62 16.88
C MET A 48 15.19 8.82 16.53
N CYS A 49 14.02 9.21 17.06
CA CYS A 49 12.77 8.54 16.67
C CYS A 49 12.47 8.66 15.18
N TYR A 50 12.74 9.83 14.56
CA TYR A 50 12.53 10.03 13.13
C TYR A 50 13.26 8.99 12.28
N TRP A 51 14.54 8.77 12.58
CA TRP A 51 15.42 7.87 11.82
C TRP A 51 15.28 6.39 12.19
N ASP A 52 14.76 6.07 13.36
CA ASP A 52 14.49 4.68 13.75
C ASP A 52 13.19 4.18 13.09
N GLU A 53 13.30 3.24 12.16
CA GLU A 53 12.17 2.64 11.44
C GLU A 53 11.13 2.01 12.37
N ASN A 54 11.53 1.54 13.56
CA ASN A 54 10.64 0.91 14.52
C ASN A 54 10.00 1.91 15.49
N CYS A 55 10.49 3.17 15.55
CA CYS A 55 9.97 4.16 16.47
C CYS A 55 8.66 4.78 15.97
N SER A 56 7.61 4.63 16.79
CA SER A 56 6.28 5.19 16.59
C SER A 56 6.17 6.60 17.16
N PHE A 57 6.68 6.82 18.37
CA PHE A 57 6.73 8.14 18.99
C PHE A 57 7.83 8.24 20.04
N SER A 58 8.27 9.47 20.31
CA SER A 58 9.18 9.77 21.42
C SER A 58 8.45 10.56 22.50
N TYR A 59 8.82 10.33 23.75
CA TYR A 59 8.37 11.07 24.93
C TYR A 59 9.58 11.71 25.62
N TYR A 60 9.42 12.93 26.10
CA TYR A 60 10.48 13.66 26.79
C TYR A 60 9.96 14.37 28.02
N TYR A 61 10.61 14.10 29.15
CA TYR A 61 10.32 14.71 30.43
C TYR A 61 11.54 14.67 31.34
N SER A 62 11.79 15.76 32.09
CA SER A 62 12.87 15.83 33.07
C SER A 62 14.26 15.41 32.54
N SER A 63 14.60 15.82 31.32
CA SER A 63 15.84 15.48 30.61
C SER A 63 16.01 14.00 30.24
N GLN A 64 14.94 13.22 30.34
CA GLN A 64 14.91 11.83 29.89
C GLN A 64 14.09 11.72 28.61
N CYS A 65 14.67 11.08 27.61
CA CYS A 65 14.02 10.69 26.37
C CYS A 65 13.62 9.22 26.42
N SER A 66 12.39 8.92 26.02
CA SER A 66 11.89 7.56 25.81
C SER A 66 11.44 7.38 24.36
N LEU A 67 11.95 6.35 23.68
CA LEU A 67 11.56 6.00 22.31
C LEU A 67 10.64 4.78 22.34
N TYR A 68 9.40 4.94 21.88
CA TYR A 68 8.40 3.87 21.86
C TYR A 68 8.30 3.25 20.48
N GLN A 69 8.32 1.92 20.44
CA GLN A 69 8.15 1.18 19.19
C GLN A 69 6.69 1.19 18.70
N TYR A 70 6.43 0.72 17.49
CA TYR A 70 5.06 0.48 17.02
C TYR A 70 4.34 -0.56 17.89
N GLY A 71 3.13 -0.22 18.34
CA GLY A 71 2.35 -1.00 19.28
C GLY A 71 1.08 -0.28 19.73
N ASN A 72 0.37 -0.88 20.68
CA ASN A 72 -0.85 -0.32 21.24
C ASN A 72 -0.53 0.49 22.49
N TYR A 73 -0.92 1.77 22.50
CA TYR A 73 -0.62 2.70 23.58
C TYR A 73 -1.78 3.65 23.83
N SER A 74 -1.92 4.10 25.07
CA SER A 74 -2.74 5.27 25.39
C SER A 74 -1.83 6.40 25.82
N ILE A 75 -2.12 7.61 25.38
CA ILE A 75 -1.37 8.83 25.70
C ILE A 75 -2.35 9.82 26.31
N LYS A 76 -2.16 10.17 27.58
CA LYS A 76 -2.95 11.21 28.24
C LYS A 76 -2.69 12.54 27.55
N GLN A 77 -3.76 13.23 27.17
CA GLN A 77 -3.70 14.56 26.56
C GLN A 77 -3.39 15.59 27.64
N LEU A 78 -2.33 16.36 27.44
CA LEU A 78 -1.86 17.36 28.39
C LEU A 78 -1.74 18.73 27.72
N THR A 79 -1.38 19.73 28.53
CA THR A 79 -1.17 21.10 28.05
C THR A 79 0.27 21.52 28.24
N SER A 80 0.62 22.70 27.74
CA SER A 80 2.00 23.20 27.83
C SER A 80 2.49 23.41 29.26
N SER A 81 1.59 23.56 30.24
CA SER A 81 1.97 23.70 31.66
C SER A 81 2.55 22.42 32.27
N ASP A 82 2.32 21.27 31.65
CA ASP A 82 2.81 19.98 32.15
C ASP A 82 4.26 19.70 31.71
N GLU A 83 4.79 20.44 30.72
CA GLU A 83 6.15 20.30 30.17
C GLU A 83 6.52 18.88 29.67
N LYS A 84 5.52 18.01 29.50
CA LYS A 84 5.65 16.64 29.01
C LYS A 84 5.43 16.60 27.50
N LEU A 85 6.51 16.41 26.75
CA LEU A 85 6.52 16.53 25.29
C LEU A 85 6.45 15.15 24.63
N ILE A 86 5.69 15.07 23.55
CA ILE A 86 5.61 13.89 22.69
C ILE A 86 5.80 14.31 21.24
N ALA A 87 6.55 13.51 20.48
CA ALA A 87 6.64 13.62 19.03
C ALA A 87 6.11 12.33 18.42
N VAL A 88 4.96 12.40 17.75
CA VAL A 88 4.33 11.24 17.10
C VAL A 88 4.75 11.20 15.64
N LYS A 89 5.30 10.07 15.20
CA LYS A 89 5.64 9.85 13.79
C LYS A 89 4.36 9.54 13.01
N ARG A 90 4.09 10.36 11.99
CA ARG A 90 2.91 10.26 11.13
C ARG A 90 3.29 10.26 9.66
N ASN A 91 2.52 9.57 8.82
CA ASN A 91 2.67 9.60 7.37
C ASN A 91 1.79 10.70 6.76
N LEU A 92 2.34 11.92 6.63
CA LEU A 92 1.58 13.12 6.26
C LEU A 92 2.20 13.86 5.07
N THR A 93 1.39 14.15 4.06
CA THR A 93 1.82 14.97 2.91
C THR A 93 2.10 16.42 3.30
N THR A 94 1.35 16.97 4.26
CA THR A 94 1.49 18.35 4.78
C THR A 94 1.59 18.33 6.30
N CYS A 95 2.30 19.30 6.89
CA CYS A 95 2.30 19.42 8.35
C CYS A 95 0.90 19.89 8.79
N PRO A 96 0.29 19.24 9.80
CA PRO A 96 -1.01 19.68 10.27
C PRO A 96 -0.92 21.12 10.79
N SER A 97 -1.94 21.94 10.49
CA SER A 97 -2.10 23.23 11.15
C SER A 97 -2.31 23.02 12.65
N LYS A 98 -2.02 24.04 13.48
CA LYS A 98 -1.99 23.97 14.96
C LYS A 98 -3.22 23.33 15.63
N THR A 99 -4.32 23.13 14.91
CA THR A 99 -5.60 22.56 15.37
C THR A 99 -5.85 21.11 14.96
N VAL A 100 -5.03 20.49 14.11
CA VAL A 100 -5.23 19.09 13.73
C VAL A 100 -4.46 18.19 14.69
N GLN A 101 -5.23 17.54 15.54
CA GLN A 101 -4.82 16.54 16.51
C GLN A 101 -4.09 15.39 15.81
N ILE A 102 -3.20 14.69 16.51
CA ILE A 102 -2.49 13.49 16.04
C ILE A 102 -3.41 12.33 15.62
N VAL A 103 -4.72 12.53 15.55
CA VAL A 103 -5.74 11.59 15.13
C VAL A 103 -5.61 11.29 13.64
N GLY A 104 -5.89 10.05 13.26
CA GLY A 104 -5.91 9.60 11.87
C GLY A 104 -5.36 8.18 11.71
N THR A 105 -5.40 7.72 10.46
CA THR A 105 -4.90 6.41 10.05
C THR A 105 -3.69 6.58 9.15
N ASP A 106 -2.59 5.92 9.49
CA ASP A 106 -1.45 5.73 8.61
C ASP A 106 -1.34 4.26 8.25
N SER A 107 -0.86 3.98 7.03
CA SER A 107 -0.55 2.61 6.63
C SER A 107 0.68 2.55 5.75
N TYR A 108 1.36 1.41 5.79
CA TYR A 108 2.47 1.09 4.92
C TYR A 108 2.49 -0.41 4.64
N GLY A 109 3.04 -0.79 3.49
CA GLY A 109 3.29 -2.18 3.13
C GLY A 109 4.77 -2.50 3.30
N ASP A 110 5.07 -3.63 3.94
CA ASP A 110 6.41 -4.23 3.99
C ASP A 110 6.30 -5.76 3.87
N ASN A 111 7.17 -6.37 3.06
CA ASN A 111 7.20 -7.81 2.80
C ASN A 111 5.80 -8.44 2.60
N ASP A 112 5.02 -7.86 1.68
CA ASP A 112 3.65 -8.27 1.34
C ASP A 112 2.63 -8.21 2.50
N THR A 113 2.98 -7.56 3.61
CA THR A 113 2.13 -7.32 4.77
C THR A 113 1.81 -5.84 4.91
N VAL A 114 0.56 -5.52 5.20
CA VAL A 114 0.10 -4.16 5.51
C VAL A 114 0.09 -3.96 7.01
N TYR A 115 0.74 -2.88 7.41
CA TYR A 115 0.72 -2.37 8.77
C TYR A 115 -0.14 -1.13 8.83
N ILE A 116 -1.06 -1.09 9.79
CA ILE A 116 -1.99 0.02 10.00
C ILE A 116 -1.74 0.59 11.39
N ASN A 117 -1.53 1.90 11.45
CA ASN A 117 -1.46 2.67 12.68
C ASN A 117 -2.67 3.60 12.75
N ARG A 118 -3.56 3.39 13.73
CA ARG A 118 -4.76 4.20 13.94
C ARG A 118 -4.67 4.92 15.27
N ILE A 119 -4.81 6.25 15.22
CA ILE A 119 -4.82 7.11 16.39
C ILE A 119 -6.20 7.74 16.52
N THR A 120 -6.87 7.49 17.65
CA THR A 120 -8.17 8.09 18.00
C THR A 120 -8.06 8.95 19.25
N SER A 121 -9.08 9.77 19.52
CA SER A 121 -9.13 10.66 20.68
C SER A 121 -10.49 10.53 21.35
N ASP A 122 -10.51 10.34 22.66
CA ASP A 122 -11.73 10.45 23.49
C ASP A 122 -11.83 11.80 24.23
N GLY A 123 -10.90 12.72 23.96
CA GLY A 123 -10.74 14.00 24.64
C GLY A 123 -9.89 13.98 25.90
N THR A 124 -9.59 12.79 26.46
CA THR A 124 -8.70 12.62 27.62
C THR A 124 -7.43 11.87 27.25
N PHE A 125 -7.55 10.88 26.36
CA PHE A 125 -6.47 10.06 25.85
C PHE A 125 -6.47 10.06 24.33
N TRP A 126 -5.28 10.02 23.75
CA TRP A 126 -5.08 9.50 22.41
C TRP A 126 -4.82 8.02 22.50
N ASN A 127 -5.58 7.21 21.76
CA ASN A 127 -5.41 5.76 21.71
C ASN A 127 -4.77 5.40 20.38
N ILE A 128 -3.54 4.90 20.46
CA ILE A 128 -2.76 4.38 19.33
C ILE A 128 -3.01 2.88 19.25
N THR A 129 -3.42 2.44 18.06
CA THR A 129 -3.60 1.03 17.74
C THR A 129 -2.75 0.68 16.53
N TYR A 130 -1.89 -0.31 16.69
CA TYR A 130 -1.03 -0.82 15.64
C TYR A 130 -1.37 -2.27 15.34
N SER A 131 -1.55 -2.59 14.06
CA SER A 131 -1.92 -3.94 13.64
C SER A 131 -1.31 -4.30 12.29
N SER A 132 -0.86 -5.55 12.19
CA SER A 132 -0.58 -6.22 10.92
C SER A 132 -1.83 -7.01 10.53
N THR A 133 -2.68 -6.44 9.68
CA THR A 133 -4.04 -6.97 9.47
C THR A 133 -4.21 -7.73 8.16
N PHE A 134 -3.34 -7.50 7.19
CA PHE A 134 -3.58 -7.94 5.82
C PHE A 134 -2.27 -8.33 5.16
N GLN A 135 -2.15 -9.60 4.75
CA GLN A 135 -0.96 -10.15 4.12
C GLN A 135 -1.36 -10.86 2.83
N CYS A 136 -0.60 -10.63 1.76
CA CYS A 136 -0.76 -11.37 0.51
C CYS A 136 -0.15 -12.76 0.61
N ASP A 137 -0.81 -13.75 0.01
CA ASP A 137 -0.24 -15.08 -0.16
C ASP A 137 0.80 -15.10 -1.29
N ASN A 138 1.59 -16.17 -1.37
CA ASN A 138 2.71 -16.29 -2.34
C ASN A 138 2.29 -16.18 -3.82
N GLU A 139 1.00 -16.31 -4.13
CA GLU A 139 0.46 -16.22 -5.50
C GLU A 139 0.03 -14.80 -5.87
N THR A 140 0.04 -13.88 -4.90
CA THR A 140 -0.43 -12.51 -5.06
C THR A 140 0.64 -11.52 -4.67
N LYS A 141 0.46 -10.29 -5.12
CA LYS A 141 1.36 -9.19 -4.80
C LYS A 141 0.57 -8.04 -4.20
N LEU A 142 1.16 -7.42 -3.19
CA LEU A 142 0.58 -6.26 -2.51
C LEU A 142 0.74 -4.98 -3.34
N PHE A 143 -0.34 -4.22 -3.50
CA PHE A 143 -0.33 -2.89 -4.08
C PHE A 143 -1.20 -1.92 -3.28
N GLN A 144 -0.89 -0.63 -3.37
CA GLN A 144 -1.69 0.45 -2.80
C GLN A 144 -2.50 1.15 -3.90
N ARG A 145 -3.82 1.27 -3.69
CA ARG A 145 -4.78 1.94 -4.58
C ARG A 145 -5.56 3.00 -3.81
N GLY A 146 -5.01 4.20 -3.70
CA GLY A 146 -5.59 5.25 -2.86
C GLY A 146 -5.70 4.79 -1.40
N ASN A 147 -6.92 4.70 -0.87
CA ASN A 147 -7.20 4.25 0.51
C ASN A 147 -7.32 2.72 0.63
N TYR A 148 -7.07 1.97 -0.44
CA TYR A 148 -7.08 0.50 -0.40
C TYR A 148 -5.67 -0.05 -0.47
N TRP A 149 -5.44 -1.10 0.31
CA TRP A 149 -4.37 -2.06 0.02
C TRP A 149 -5.00 -3.31 -0.56
N VAL A 150 -4.41 -3.84 -1.62
CA VAL A 150 -4.97 -4.97 -2.38
C VAL A 150 -3.92 -6.05 -2.59
N CYS A 151 -4.36 -7.31 -2.56
CA CYS A 151 -3.59 -8.44 -3.05
C CYS A 151 -4.14 -8.85 -4.39
N VAL A 152 -3.32 -8.75 -5.43
CA VAL A 152 -3.72 -9.07 -6.81
C VAL A 152 -2.77 -10.07 -7.45
N GLY A 153 -3.29 -10.86 -8.38
CA GLY A 153 -2.50 -11.88 -9.07
C GLY A 153 -3.06 -12.24 -10.42
N VAL A 154 -2.38 -13.16 -11.09
CA VAL A 154 -2.79 -13.72 -12.37
C VAL A 154 -3.21 -15.17 -12.16
N ARG A 155 -4.40 -15.52 -12.63
CA ARG A 155 -4.82 -16.91 -12.71
C ARG A 155 -4.82 -17.39 -14.15
N LEU A 156 -4.27 -18.58 -14.36
CA LEU A 156 -4.12 -19.19 -15.68
C LEU A 156 -4.91 -20.50 -15.75
N ILE A 157 -5.34 -20.84 -16.95
CA ILE A 157 -5.96 -22.13 -17.32
C ILE A 157 -5.14 -22.76 -18.46
N ASP A 158 -5.21 -24.06 -18.74
CA ASP A 158 -4.33 -24.68 -19.75
C ASP A 158 -4.81 -24.57 -21.20
N TYR A 159 -5.88 -23.82 -21.44
CA TYR A 159 -6.47 -23.63 -22.76
C TYR A 159 -6.94 -22.18 -22.94
N CYS A 160 -7.30 -21.83 -24.17
CA CYS A 160 -7.80 -20.50 -24.49
C CYS A 160 -9.30 -20.42 -24.21
N ALA A 161 -9.75 -19.44 -23.42
CA ALA A 161 -11.15 -19.29 -23.07
C ALA A 161 -11.63 -17.84 -23.07
N ASN A 162 -12.95 -17.71 -23.12
CA ASN A 162 -13.63 -16.42 -23.16
C ASN A 162 -13.64 -15.73 -21.81
N TYR A 163 -14.11 -14.47 -21.79
CA TYR A 163 -14.14 -13.64 -20.60
C TYR A 163 -14.85 -14.31 -19.40
N THR A 164 -15.99 -14.95 -19.63
CA THR A 164 -16.76 -15.61 -18.56
C THR A 164 -15.97 -16.76 -17.93
N VAL A 165 -15.34 -17.60 -18.74
CA VAL A 165 -14.64 -18.79 -18.24
C VAL A 165 -13.26 -18.44 -17.67
N ALA A 166 -12.41 -17.76 -18.44
CA ALA A 166 -11.04 -17.42 -18.02
C ALA A 166 -10.97 -16.22 -17.08
N GLY A 167 -11.98 -15.37 -17.08
CA GLY A 167 -12.09 -14.21 -16.20
C GLY A 167 -12.98 -14.47 -15.00
N VAL A 168 -14.29 -14.41 -15.23
CA VAL A 168 -15.28 -14.35 -14.14
C VAL A 168 -15.22 -15.58 -13.26
N ASN A 169 -15.31 -16.78 -13.85
CA ASN A 169 -15.36 -18.03 -13.10
C ASN A 169 -14.05 -18.30 -12.36
N LEU A 170 -12.91 -18.04 -13.01
CA LEU A 170 -11.59 -18.29 -12.46
C LEU A 170 -11.26 -17.37 -11.28
N CYS A 171 -11.65 -16.10 -11.37
CA CYS A 171 -11.42 -15.11 -10.32
C CYS A 171 -12.51 -15.10 -9.22
N SER A 172 -13.55 -15.93 -9.33
CA SER A 172 -14.61 -16.08 -8.33
C SER A 172 -14.56 -17.43 -7.60
N SER A 173 -13.46 -18.16 -7.74
CA SER A 173 -13.24 -19.48 -7.12
C SER A 173 -12.00 -19.48 -6.21
N ASP A 174 -11.81 -20.56 -5.45
CA ASP A 174 -10.59 -20.85 -4.70
C ASP A 174 -10.14 -19.74 -3.73
N GLY A 175 -11.08 -18.95 -3.21
CA GLY A 175 -10.81 -17.84 -2.28
C GLY A 175 -10.45 -16.51 -2.96
N TRP A 176 -10.56 -16.40 -4.28
CA TRP A 176 -10.47 -15.13 -4.99
C TRP A 176 -11.82 -14.41 -4.93
N MET A 177 -11.78 -13.07 -4.88
CA MET A 177 -12.97 -12.25 -4.69
C MET A 177 -13.65 -11.89 -6.01
N SER A 178 -12.87 -11.45 -7.00
CA SER A 178 -13.38 -10.99 -8.28
C SER A 178 -12.27 -10.87 -9.32
N MET A 179 -12.66 -10.60 -10.57
CA MET A 179 -11.71 -10.02 -11.53
C MET A 179 -11.23 -8.66 -11.04
N THR A 180 -10.01 -8.28 -11.45
CA THR A 180 -9.44 -6.93 -11.29
C THR A 180 -8.81 -6.47 -12.60
N GLY A 181 -8.23 -5.28 -12.62
CA GLY A 181 -7.33 -4.84 -13.68
C GLY A 181 -6.21 -3.97 -13.13
N PRO A 182 -5.29 -3.52 -13.99
CA PRO A 182 -4.17 -2.68 -13.55
C PRO A 182 -4.64 -1.28 -13.16
N TYR A 183 -4.50 -0.93 -11.89
CA TYR A 183 -4.77 0.42 -11.37
C TYR A 183 -3.64 1.41 -11.70
N SER A 184 -2.45 0.89 -11.94
CA SER A 184 -1.25 1.68 -12.24
C SER A 184 -0.41 1.00 -13.31
N ARG A 185 0.64 1.70 -13.77
CA ARG A 185 1.63 1.13 -14.68
C ARG A 185 2.38 -0.05 -14.03
N ASP A 186 2.63 0.02 -12.73
CA ASP A 186 3.37 -1.02 -12.01
C ASP A 186 2.56 -2.30 -11.88
N GLU A 187 1.26 -2.19 -11.60
CA GLU A 187 0.35 -3.34 -11.61
C GLU A 187 0.26 -3.96 -13.01
N LEU A 188 0.16 -3.14 -14.06
CA LEU A 188 0.16 -3.64 -15.43
C LEU A 188 1.42 -4.46 -15.73
N ASN A 189 2.59 -3.92 -15.38
CA ASN A 189 3.86 -4.60 -15.61
C ASN A 189 3.93 -5.92 -14.83
N TYR A 190 3.44 -5.94 -13.59
CA TYR A 190 3.34 -7.16 -12.79
C TYR A 190 2.45 -8.21 -13.45
N PHE A 191 1.25 -7.85 -13.91
CA PHE A 191 0.37 -8.80 -14.58
C PHE A 191 0.96 -9.32 -15.91
N LEU A 192 1.58 -8.45 -16.70
CA LEU A 192 2.23 -8.85 -17.96
C LEU A 192 3.42 -9.79 -17.72
N ALA A 193 4.19 -9.59 -16.65
CA ALA A 193 5.27 -10.50 -16.27
C ALA A 193 4.75 -11.88 -15.83
N ASN A 194 3.55 -11.94 -15.24
CA ASN A 194 2.95 -13.16 -14.68
C ASN A 194 1.91 -13.83 -15.58
N ARG A 195 1.77 -13.41 -16.84
CA ARG A 195 0.84 -14.03 -17.81
C ARG A 195 1.22 -15.46 -18.24
N GLY A 196 2.35 -15.95 -17.76
CA GLY A 196 2.90 -17.25 -18.11
C GLY A 196 3.47 -17.29 -19.54
N THR A 197 3.72 -18.51 -20.02
CA THR A 197 4.21 -18.78 -21.37
C THR A 197 3.38 -19.89 -22.04
N LEU A 198 3.26 -19.82 -23.36
CA LEU A 198 2.64 -20.84 -24.20
C LEU A 198 3.55 -21.02 -25.42
N GLY A 199 4.09 -22.21 -25.63
CA GLY A 199 5.21 -22.40 -26.58
C GLY A 199 4.96 -21.93 -28.02
N TRP A 200 3.69 -21.84 -28.44
CA TRP A 200 3.29 -21.48 -29.80
C TRP A 200 2.40 -20.22 -29.85
N ARG A 201 2.06 -19.61 -28.70
CA ARG A 201 1.21 -18.41 -28.61
C ARG A 201 1.62 -17.49 -27.48
N THR A 202 1.41 -16.20 -27.66
CA THR A 202 1.52 -15.21 -26.59
C THR A 202 0.28 -15.29 -25.70
N PRO A 203 0.43 -15.55 -24.38
CA PRO A 203 -0.71 -15.48 -23.47
C PRO A 203 -1.21 -14.04 -23.34
N THR A 204 -2.53 -13.90 -23.42
CA THR A 204 -3.29 -12.68 -23.17
C THR A 204 -4.14 -12.92 -21.93
N LEU A 205 -4.35 -11.88 -21.13
CA LEU A 205 -5.16 -11.95 -19.91
C LEU A 205 -6.40 -11.09 -20.04
N TRP A 206 -7.56 -11.63 -19.67
CA TRP A 206 -8.74 -10.82 -19.41
C TRP A 206 -8.53 -9.97 -18.17
N VAL A 207 -9.06 -8.75 -18.19
CA VAL A 207 -9.07 -7.86 -17.03
C VAL A 207 -10.48 -7.32 -16.83
N ASP A 208 -10.79 -6.89 -15.62
CA ASP A 208 -12.10 -6.36 -15.27
C ASP A 208 -12.48 -5.13 -16.12
N GLY A 209 -13.78 -4.89 -16.31
CA GLY A 209 -14.29 -3.79 -17.12
C GLY A 209 -15.26 -4.18 -18.25
N MET A 210 -15.97 -5.31 -18.14
CA MET A 210 -16.94 -5.74 -19.16
C MET A 210 -18.02 -4.68 -19.40
N GLY A 211 -18.04 -4.11 -20.60
CA GLY A 211 -18.99 -3.06 -20.98
C GLY A 211 -18.92 -1.81 -20.09
N GLY A 212 -17.75 -1.54 -19.49
CA GLY A 212 -17.56 -0.45 -18.54
C GLY A 212 -18.12 -0.70 -17.14
N GLN A 213 -18.56 -1.93 -16.85
CA GLN A 213 -18.89 -2.40 -15.50
C GLN A 213 -17.67 -3.05 -14.87
N PHE A 214 -17.45 -2.77 -13.58
CA PHE A 214 -16.28 -3.24 -12.83
C PHE A 214 -16.76 -4.00 -11.59
N MET A 215 -16.21 -5.19 -11.40
CA MET A 215 -16.43 -6.03 -10.22
C MET A 215 -15.52 -5.59 -9.08
N ASP A 216 -14.31 -5.13 -9.37
CA ASP A 216 -13.36 -4.65 -8.37
C ASP A 216 -13.68 -3.21 -7.93
N VAL A 217 -14.19 -3.08 -6.72
CA VAL A 217 -14.55 -1.79 -6.11
C VAL A 217 -13.34 -0.90 -5.82
N THR A 218 -12.15 -1.48 -5.63
CA THR A 218 -10.92 -0.74 -5.31
C THR A 218 -10.30 -0.07 -6.53
N GLN A 219 -10.78 -0.45 -7.72
CA GLN A 219 -10.21 -0.05 -8.99
C GLN A 219 -10.61 1.38 -9.42
N ASN A 220 -11.67 1.92 -8.83
CA ASN A 220 -12.30 3.19 -9.24
C ASN A 220 -12.63 3.22 -10.75
N LYS A 221 -13.27 2.14 -11.21
CA LYS A 221 -13.63 1.90 -12.62
C LYS A 221 -12.40 1.91 -13.53
N ASP A 222 -12.46 2.60 -14.66
CA ASP A 222 -11.37 2.71 -15.63
C ASP A 222 -10.57 4.01 -15.49
N THR A 223 -10.79 4.80 -14.43
CA THR A 223 -10.18 6.13 -14.27
C THR A 223 -8.65 6.07 -14.32
N ASN A 224 -8.07 5.06 -13.67
CA ASN A 224 -6.62 4.91 -13.57
C ASN A 224 -6.05 3.83 -14.51
N TYR A 225 -6.90 3.23 -15.35
CA TYR A 225 -6.42 2.21 -16.28
C TYR A 225 -5.38 2.81 -17.22
N PRO A 226 -4.24 2.13 -17.45
CA PRO A 226 -3.32 2.49 -18.51
C PRO A 226 -3.92 2.06 -19.86
N LYS A 227 -4.92 2.79 -20.38
CA LYS A 227 -5.70 2.43 -21.58
C LYS A 227 -4.90 2.63 -22.87
N CYS A 228 -5.13 1.78 -23.87
CA CYS A 228 -4.62 1.98 -25.23
C CYS A 228 -5.44 3.01 -26.03
N GLY A 229 -6.62 3.41 -25.55
CA GLY A 229 -7.54 4.31 -26.24
C GLY A 229 -8.88 4.43 -25.51
N GLY A 230 -9.89 4.96 -26.21
CA GLY A 230 -11.26 5.06 -25.70
C GLY A 230 -11.92 3.69 -25.56
N TYR A 231 -12.81 3.56 -24.58
CA TYR A 231 -13.52 2.31 -24.30
C TYR A 231 -14.94 2.31 -24.89
N SER A 232 -15.26 1.21 -25.57
CA SER A 232 -16.59 0.81 -26.00
C SER A 232 -17.39 0.25 -24.82
N ARG A 233 -18.71 0.49 -24.83
CA ARG A 233 -19.65 0.02 -23.78
C ARG A 233 -20.06 -1.46 -23.91
N ASN A 234 -19.60 -2.17 -24.94
CA ASN A 234 -20.01 -3.56 -25.18
C ASN A 234 -18.85 -4.56 -25.13
N ASP A 235 -17.62 -4.09 -24.99
CA ASP A 235 -16.42 -4.91 -25.11
C ASP A 235 -15.83 -5.28 -23.74
N CYS A 236 -15.02 -6.34 -23.74
CA CYS A 236 -14.28 -6.81 -22.58
C CYS A 236 -12.84 -6.32 -22.64
N ALA A 237 -12.29 -5.99 -21.48
CA ALA A 237 -10.94 -5.48 -21.35
C ALA A 237 -9.91 -6.61 -21.26
N TYR A 238 -8.74 -6.43 -21.87
CA TYR A 238 -7.64 -7.40 -21.80
C TYR A 238 -6.27 -6.72 -21.93
N ILE A 239 -5.22 -7.46 -21.59
CA ILE A 239 -3.82 -7.03 -21.67
C ILE A 239 -2.92 -8.08 -22.33
N GLY A 240 -1.79 -7.63 -22.89
CA GLY A 240 -0.74 -8.52 -23.41
C GLY A 240 -0.85 -8.86 -24.90
N TYR A 241 -1.83 -8.28 -25.60
CA TYR A 241 -1.99 -8.38 -27.04
C TYR A 241 -1.03 -7.44 -27.79
N ASN A 242 -0.43 -7.88 -28.90
CA ASN A 242 0.43 -7.07 -29.78
C ASN A 242 1.59 -6.34 -29.09
N GLY A 243 2.06 -6.84 -27.95
CA GLY A 243 3.12 -6.19 -27.18
C GLY A 243 2.72 -4.82 -26.62
N TYR A 244 1.42 -4.50 -26.62
CA TYR A 244 0.92 -3.27 -26.02
C TYR A 244 1.07 -3.33 -24.51
N ASN A 245 1.78 -2.34 -23.98
CA ASN A 245 1.82 -2.06 -22.55
C ASN A 245 0.62 -1.18 -22.20
N CYS A 246 -0.60 -1.64 -22.44
CA CYS A 246 -1.81 -0.94 -22.03
C CYS A 246 -2.99 -1.91 -22.03
N VAL A 247 -4.11 -1.47 -21.46
CA VAL A 247 -5.37 -2.20 -21.48
C VAL A 247 -6.13 -1.87 -22.75
N ALA A 248 -6.42 -2.91 -23.52
CA ALA A 248 -7.19 -2.87 -24.74
C ALA A 248 -8.59 -3.45 -24.52
N GLN A 249 -9.45 -3.33 -25.52
CA GLN A 249 -10.79 -3.92 -25.51
C GLN A 249 -11.04 -4.73 -26.77
N GLY A 250 -11.97 -5.68 -26.67
CA GLY A 250 -12.43 -6.49 -27.78
C GLY A 250 -13.58 -7.38 -27.37
N PHE A 251 -14.02 -8.23 -28.31
CA PHE A 251 -15.23 -9.01 -28.09
C PHE A 251 -15.04 -10.03 -26.95
N CYS A 252 -15.98 -10.04 -26.01
CA CYS A 252 -15.95 -10.90 -24.82
C CYS A 252 -15.94 -12.40 -25.12
N TYR A 253 -16.43 -12.81 -26.31
CA TYR A 253 -16.46 -14.20 -26.75
C TYR A 253 -15.15 -14.67 -27.37
N TRP A 254 -14.16 -13.78 -27.56
CA TRP A 254 -12.84 -14.17 -28.04
C TRP A 254 -12.23 -15.21 -27.11
N THR A 255 -11.57 -16.20 -27.70
CA THR A 255 -10.79 -17.18 -26.95
C THR A 255 -9.35 -17.13 -27.42
N SER A 256 -9.13 -17.00 -28.73
CA SER A 256 -7.82 -16.96 -29.34
C SER A 256 -7.88 -16.25 -30.70
N ASP A 257 -6.75 -15.71 -31.15
CA ASP A 257 -6.57 -15.20 -32.52
C ASP A 257 -5.12 -15.45 -32.94
N ASN A 258 -4.88 -16.04 -34.12
CA ASN A 258 -3.56 -16.30 -34.72
C ASN A 258 -2.48 -16.70 -33.70
N THR A 259 -1.72 -15.72 -33.18
CA THR A 259 -0.60 -15.88 -32.25
C THR A 259 -0.95 -15.66 -30.77
N TYR A 260 -2.19 -15.34 -30.42
CA TYR A 260 -2.66 -14.99 -29.08
C TYR A 260 -3.67 -15.99 -28.53
N CYS A 261 -3.65 -16.15 -27.20
CA CYS A 261 -4.54 -17.04 -26.46
C CYS A 261 -4.96 -16.35 -25.16
N TRP A 262 -6.26 -16.11 -24.97
CA TRP A 262 -6.77 -15.61 -23.70
C TRP A 262 -6.79 -16.77 -22.70
N ARG A 263 -5.74 -16.83 -21.89
CA ARG A 263 -5.38 -18.02 -21.10
C ARG A 263 -5.65 -17.83 -19.61
N GLY A 264 -6.33 -16.76 -19.23
CA GLY A 264 -6.49 -16.41 -17.83
C GLY A 264 -6.94 -14.99 -17.63
N ALA A 265 -6.84 -14.54 -16.40
CA ALA A 265 -7.24 -13.21 -16.00
C ALA A 265 -6.44 -12.67 -14.82
N THR A 266 -6.54 -11.36 -14.66
CA THR A 266 -6.09 -10.67 -13.45
C THR A 266 -7.19 -10.72 -12.41
N CYS A 267 -6.88 -11.21 -11.22
CA CYS A 267 -7.83 -11.45 -10.14
C CYS A 267 -7.47 -10.67 -8.87
N LEU A 268 -8.48 -10.25 -8.12
CA LEU A 268 -8.39 -9.68 -6.79
C LEU A 268 -8.53 -10.79 -5.75
N ARG A 269 -7.55 -10.92 -4.86
CA ARG A 269 -7.55 -11.92 -3.78
C ARG A 269 -8.20 -11.39 -2.51
N GLY A 270 -7.94 -10.12 -2.21
CA GLY A 270 -8.34 -9.50 -0.96
C GLY A 270 -8.03 -8.01 -0.99
N TYR A 271 -8.68 -7.26 -0.11
CA TYR A 271 -8.32 -5.87 0.14
C TYR A 271 -8.64 -5.43 1.56
N VAL A 272 -8.00 -4.35 2.00
CA VAL A 272 -8.34 -3.63 3.23
C VAL A 272 -8.48 -2.14 2.93
N ASP A 273 -9.52 -1.53 3.49
CA ASP A 273 -9.76 -0.08 3.46
C ASP A 273 -9.11 0.57 4.69
N VAL A 274 -8.26 1.57 4.46
CA VAL A 274 -7.53 2.30 5.51
C VAL A 274 -8.07 3.71 5.75
N SER A 275 -9.25 4.04 5.23
CA SER A 275 -9.97 5.25 5.64
C SER A 275 -10.37 5.26 7.12
#